data_AF-A0A8S3V2Q3-F1
#
_entry.id   AF-A0A8S3V2Q3-F1
#
_cell.length_a   1.000
_cell.length_b   1.000
_cell.length_c   1.000
_cell.angle_alpha   90.00
_cell.angle_beta   90.00
_cell.angle_gamma   90.00
#
_symmetry.space_group_name_H-M   'P 1'
#
loop_
_entity.id
_entity.type
_entity.pdbx_description
1 polymer ?
#
loop_
_entity_poly.entity_id
_entity_poly.type
_entity_poly.pdbx_seq_one_letter_code
_entity_poly.pdbx_strand_id
1 'polypeptide(L)'
;MISLLFLRVSVSAKVTGVYAEQETVDVYGTSKEKKEFVIADSTSAMPLVLWNEQIDCVQRNECYNFKNVSTRIFQEYIKLSATNRTVIKHMDNIKLPTTVIGNIHQVLLNKTYKCGSCSQNVMSNDIGKITTKCTSCSMKQRNESLKLLSFCKINYSDNSLSTKLTIFDTELKAFLTTIHKENLINQTDDFEEFMLTLPKMRLTHNNIVTSICIQEA
;
A
#
# COMPACT_ATOMS: atom_id res chain seq x y z
N MET A 1 -25.10 0.40 -17.57
CA MET A 1 -24.82 0.42 -16.11
C MET A 1 -24.22 -0.94 -15.76
N ILE A 2 -22.89 -1.07 -15.83
CA ILE A 2 -22.22 -2.38 -15.63
C ILE A 2 -22.13 -2.62 -14.12
N SER A 3 -22.89 -3.61 -13.66
CA SER A 3 -22.77 -4.22 -12.34
C SER A 3 -21.30 -4.58 -12.10
N LEU A 4 -20.67 -3.93 -11.12
CA LEU A 4 -19.26 -4.11 -10.77
C LEU A 4 -19.04 -5.53 -10.21
N LEU A 5 -18.69 -6.45 -11.10
CA LEU A 5 -18.52 -7.87 -10.84
C LEU A 5 -17.43 -8.14 -9.79
N PHE A 6 -17.80 -8.88 -8.74
CA PHE A 6 -16.88 -9.68 -7.95
C PHE A 6 -16.32 -10.81 -8.83
N LEU A 7 -15.27 -10.53 -9.60
CA LEU A 7 -14.62 -11.56 -10.41
C LEU A 7 -13.72 -12.42 -9.53
N ARG A 8 -13.76 -13.72 -9.78
CA ARG A 8 -12.83 -14.68 -9.21
C ARG A 8 -11.68 -14.85 -10.17
N VAL A 9 -10.48 -14.51 -9.72
CA VAL A 9 -9.27 -14.58 -10.53
C VAL A 9 -8.23 -15.46 -9.85
N SER A 10 -7.26 -15.92 -10.64
CA SER A 10 -6.05 -16.55 -10.12
C SER A 10 -4.85 -15.74 -10.57
N VAL A 11 -3.93 -15.48 -9.65
CA VAL A 11 -2.73 -14.67 -9.92
C VAL A 11 -1.51 -15.38 -9.37
N SER A 12 -0.41 -15.33 -10.12
CA SER A 12 0.91 -15.79 -9.67
C SER A 12 1.76 -14.57 -9.45
N ALA A 13 2.15 -14.31 -8.20
CA ALA A 13 2.80 -13.06 -7.83
C ALA A 13 3.74 -13.25 -6.63
N LYS A 14 4.72 -12.37 -6.54
CA LYS A 14 5.60 -12.23 -5.38
C LYS A 14 5.00 -11.24 -4.39
N VAL A 15 5.09 -11.54 -3.10
CA VAL A 15 4.75 -10.60 -2.03
C VAL A 15 5.92 -9.64 -1.83
N THR A 16 5.76 -8.38 -2.21
CA THR A 16 6.86 -7.41 -2.22
C THR A 16 6.91 -6.55 -0.97
N GLY A 17 5.77 -6.35 -0.33
CA GLY A 17 5.65 -5.44 0.80
C GLY A 17 4.32 -5.57 1.54
N VAL A 18 4.15 -4.73 2.55
CA VAL A 18 2.92 -4.59 3.32
C VAL A 18 2.27 -3.28 2.89
N TYR A 19 1.01 -3.35 2.46
CA TYR A 19 0.22 -2.18 2.11
C TYR A 19 -0.40 -1.54 3.37
N ALA A 20 -0.93 -2.37 4.27
CA ALA A 20 -1.44 -1.94 5.57
C ALA A 20 -1.19 -3.02 6.62
N GLU A 21 -0.75 -2.58 7.79
CA GLU A 21 -0.48 -3.47 8.92
C GLU A 21 -1.73 -4.22 9.38
N GLN A 22 -1.47 -5.31 10.11
CA GLN A 22 -2.53 -6.18 10.61
C GLN A 22 -3.48 -5.41 11.52
N GLU A 23 -4.78 -5.57 11.28
CA GLU A 23 -5.82 -4.98 12.10
C GLU A 23 -7.00 -5.91 12.26
N THR A 24 -7.64 -5.82 13.43
CA THR A 24 -8.91 -6.49 13.71
C THR A 24 -10.06 -5.59 13.24
N VAL A 25 -11.02 -6.18 12.53
CA VAL A 25 -12.22 -5.51 12.03
C VAL A 25 -13.46 -6.38 12.24
N ASP A 26 -14.57 -5.75 12.58
CA ASP A 26 -15.86 -6.43 12.63
C ASP A 26 -16.48 -6.54 11.24
N VAL A 27 -16.74 -7.78 10.83
CA VAL A 27 -17.40 -8.11 9.56
C VAL A 27 -18.66 -8.90 9.87
N TYR A 28 -19.82 -8.27 9.72
CA TYR A 28 -21.14 -8.85 10.04
C TYR A 28 -21.23 -9.41 11.47
N GLY A 29 -20.72 -8.66 12.45
CA GLY A 29 -20.73 -9.05 13.86
C GLY A 29 -19.71 -10.12 14.25
N THR A 30 -18.83 -10.51 13.31
CA THR A 30 -17.69 -11.39 13.59
C THR A 30 -16.40 -10.59 13.51
N SER A 31 -15.64 -10.60 14.60
CA SER A 31 -14.29 -10.04 14.63
C SER A 31 -13.36 -10.87 13.73
N LYS A 32 -12.68 -10.21 12.80
CA LYS A 32 -11.74 -10.82 11.86
C LYS A 32 -10.45 -10.04 11.81
N GLU A 33 -9.35 -10.75 11.69
CA GLU A 33 -8.06 -10.13 11.42
C GLU A 33 -7.88 -9.99 9.92
N LYS A 34 -7.33 -8.85 9.49
CA LYS A 34 -6.90 -8.66 8.11
C LYS A 34 -5.53 -8.00 8.06
N LYS A 35 -4.78 -8.33 7.02
CA LYS A 35 -3.55 -7.64 6.64
C LYS A 35 -3.56 -7.42 5.13
N GLU A 36 -3.11 -6.25 4.69
CA GLU A 36 -3.07 -5.92 3.27
C GLU A 36 -1.61 -5.95 2.81
N PHE A 37 -1.32 -6.79 1.82
CA PHE A 37 0.01 -6.97 1.24
C PHE A 37 0.08 -6.29 -0.13
N VAL A 38 1.30 -5.99 -0.57
CA VAL A 38 1.58 -5.64 -1.97
C VAL A 38 2.06 -6.91 -2.65
N ILE A 39 1.37 -7.31 -3.72
CA ILE A 39 1.82 -8.39 -4.59
C ILE A 39 2.18 -7.81 -5.96
N ALA A 40 3.18 -8.39 -6.61
CA ALA A 40 3.63 -7.98 -7.94
C ALA A 40 3.99 -9.19 -8.80
N ASP A 41 3.72 -9.08 -10.10
CA ASP A 41 4.22 -10.03 -11.11
C ASP A 41 5.18 -9.31 -12.07
N SER A 42 5.24 -9.69 -13.35
CA SER A 42 6.02 -8.98 -14.38
C SER A 42 5.25 -7.84 -15.06
N THR A 43 3.95 -7.70 -14.81
CA THR A 43 3.04 -6.75 -15.48
C THR A 43 2.69 -5.56 -14.60
N SER A 44 2.37 -5.82 -13.33
CA SER A 44 1.94 -4.79 -12.40
C SER A 44 2.07 -5.26 -10.95
N ALA A 45 1.79 -4.34 -10.04
CA ALA A 45 1.62 -4.62 -8.63
C ALA A 45 0.23 -4.17 -8.18
N MET A 46 -0.29 -4.78 -7.12
CA MET A 46 -1.59 -4.46 -6.56
C MET A 46 -1.72 -4.86 -5.09
N PRO A 47 -2.64 -4.23 -4.33
CA PRO A 47 -2.94 -4.66 -2.97
C PRO A 47 -3.70 -5.99 -2.94
N LEU A 48 -3.32 -6.88 -2.03
CA LEU A 48 -4.00 -8.13 -1.69
C LEU A 48 -4.36 -8.15 -0.21
N VAL A 49 -5.65 -8.28 0.10
CA VAL A 49 -6.15 -8.46 1.48
C VAL A 49 -6.18 -9.95 1.82
N LEU A 50 -5.48 -10.34 2.88
CA LEU A 50 -5.56 -11.67 3.50
C LEU A 50 -6.26 -11.58 4.86
N TRP A 51 -6.94 -12.65 5.26
CA TRP A 51 -7.76 -12.70 6.46
C TRP A 51 -7.34 -13.84 7.38
N ASN A 52 -7.33 -13.58 8.69
CA ASN A 52 -7.07 -14.57 9.74
C ASN A 52 -5.83 -15.45 9.42
N GLU A 53 -5.96 -16.78 9.48
CA GLU A 53 -4.89 -17.75 9.23
C GLU A 53 -4.24 -17.65 7.84
N GLN A 54 -4.90 -17.00 6.88
CA GLN A 54 -4.33 -16.78 5.54
C GLN A 54 -3.18 -15.77 5.58
N ILE A 55 -3.12 -14.90 6.60
CA ILE A 55 -2.06 -13.90 6.77
C ILE A 55 -0.70 -14.58 6.94
N ASP A 56 -0.66 -15.66 7.72
CA ASP A 56 0.57 -16.40 8.04
C ASP A 56 1.01 -17.35 6.90
N CYS A 57 0.16 -17.55 5.90
CA CYS A 57 0.46 -18.39 4.74
C CYS A 57 1.42 -17.72 3.74
N VAL A 58 1.71 -16.43 3.91
CA VAL A 58 2.58 -15.67 3.02
C VAL A 58 3.72 -15.00 3.76
N GLN A 59 4.86 -14.89 3.08
CA GLN A 59 6.04 -14.21 3.58
C GLN A 59 6.51 -13.18 2.55
N ARG A 60 7.10 -12.10 3.06
CA ARG A 60 7.70 -11.08 2.19
C ARG A 60 8.84 -11.71 1.38
N ASN A 61 8.93 -11.28 0.13
CA ASN A 61 9.88 -11.70 -0.88
C ASN A 61 9.70 -13.12 -1.44
N GLU A 62 8.64 -13.82 -1.04
CA GLU A 62 8.29 -15.15 -1.55
C GLU A 62 7.20 -15.08 -2.63
N CYS A 63 7.15 -16.10 -3.50
CA CYS A 63 6.20 -16.18 -4.60
C CYS A 63 5.07 -17.17 -4.31
N TYR A 64 3.87 -16.80 -4.74
CA TYR A 64 2.68 -17.60 -4.53
C TYR A 64 1.75 -17.58 -5.73
N ASN A 65 1.07 -18.71 -5.94
CA ASN A 65 -0.12 -18.81 -6.77
C ASN A 65 -1.36 -18.67 -5.89
N PHE A 66 -2.05 -17.54 -6.02
CA PHE A 66 -3.29 -17.23 -5.35
C PHE A 66 -4.44 -17.58 -6.28
N LYS A 67 -5.21 -18.62 -5.94
CA LYS A 67 -6.38 -19.02 -6.73
C LYS A 67 -7.66 -18.54 -6.06
N ASN A 68 -8.65 -18.17 -6.89
CA ASN A 68 -10.00 -17.81 -6.46
C ASN A 68 -10.05 -16.59 -5.52
N VAL A 69 -9.15 -15.63 -5.73
CA VAL A 69 -9.20 -14.32 -5.07
C VAL A 69 -10.27 -13.45 -5.72
N SER A 70 -10.93 -12.61 -4.92
CA SER A 70 -11.96 -11.69 -5.39
C SER A 70 -11.36 -10.35 -5.77
N THR A 71 -11.74 -9.79 -6.91
CA THR A 71 -11.48 -8.37 -7.22
C THR A 71 -12.47 -7.47 -6.47
N ARG A 72 -12.01 -6.29 -6.07
CA ARG A 72 -12.84 -5.18 -5.56
C ARG A 72 -12.27 -3.86 -6.07
N ILE A 73 -13.13 -2.90 -6.40
CA ILE A 73 -12.70 -1.52 -6.64
C ILE A 73 -12.71 -0.76 -5.32
N PHE A 74 -11.62 -0.06 -5.02
CA PHE A 74 -11.49 0.80 -3.85
C PHE A 74 -10.70 2.05 -4.21
N GLN A 75 -11.32 3.22 -4.06
CA GLN A 75 -10.70 4.53 -4.34
C GLN A 75 -9.98 4.57 -5.70
N GLU A 76 -10.66 4.13 -6.76
CA GLU A 76 -10.17 4.09 -8.15
C GLU A 76 -9.10 3.02 -8.47
N TYR A 77 -8.73 2.18 -7.49
CA TYR A 77 -7.81 1.06 -7.71
C TYR A 77 -8.50 -0.29 -7.58
N ILE A 78 -8.06 -1.26 -8.38
CA ILE A 78 -8.45 -2.66 -8.22
C ILE A 78 -7.59 -3.25 -7.11
N LYS A 79 -8.23 -3.77 -6.06
CA LYS A 79 -7.61 -4.58 -5.02
C LYS A 79 -8.10 -6.01 -5.09
N LEU A 80 -7.25 -6.93 -4.67
CA LEU A 80 -7.61 -8.32 -4.48
C LEU A 80 -7.94 -8.58 -3.02
N SER A 81 -8.87 -9.50 -2.78
CA SER A 81 -9.20 -9.96 -1.44
C SER A 81 -9.38 -11.46 -1.45
N ALA A 82 -8.64 -12.14 -0.57
CA ALA A 82 -8.86 -13.55 -0.31
C ALA A 82 -10.25 -13.77 0.28
N THR A 83 -10.79 -14.95 0.05
CA THR A 83 -12.01 -15.43 0.70
C THR A 83 -11.76 -16.82 1.27
N ASN A 84 -12.77 -17.38 1.93
CA ASN A 84 -12.76 -18.76 2.44
C ASN A 84 -12.52 -19.86 1.38
N ARG A 85 -12.55 -19.52 0.08
CA ARG A 85 -12.30 -20.43 -1.03
C ARG A 85 -10.98 -20.14 -1.74
N THR A 86 -10.22 -19.16 -1.24
CA THR A 86 -8.91 -18.84 -1.78
C THR A 86 -7.92 -19.93 -1.42
N VAL A 87 -7.15 -20.36 -2.41
CA VAL A 87 -6.07 -21.33 -2.22
C VAL A 87 -4.76 -20.60 -2.49
N ILE A 88 -3.85 -20.64 -1.52
CA ILE A 88 -2.53 -20.04 -1.61
C ILE A 88 -1.52 -21.18 -1.71
N LYS A 89 -0.70 -21.19 -2.76
CA LYS A 89 0.38 -22.17 -2.91
C LYS A 89 1.69 -21.45 -3.13
N HIS A 90 2.70 -21.78 -2.35
CA HIS A 90 4.07 -21.34 -2.61
C HIS A 90 4.52 -21.83 -4.00
N MET A 91 5.35 -21.04 -4.65
CA MET A 91 5.92 -21.35 -5.96
C MET A 91 7.33 -20.76 -6.10
N ASP A 92 8.03 -21.24 -7.13
CA ASP A 92 9.34 -20.72 -7.48
C ASP A 92 9.32 -19.22 -7.82
N ASN A 93 10.48 -18.61 -7.66
CA ASN A 93 10.65 -17.17 -7.76
C ASN A 93 10.26 -16.66 -9.16
N ILE A 94 9.27 -15.75 -9.21
CA ILE A 94 8.93 -15.03 -10.43
C ILE A 94 9.95 -13.89 -10.57
N LYS A 95 10.48 -13.69 -11.79
CA LYS A 95 11.32 -12.52 -12.10
C LYS A 95 10.48 -11.25 -11.93
N LEU A 96 10.65 -10.59 -10.79
CA LEU A 96 10.19 -9.23 -10.58
C LEU A 96 11.08 -8.24 -11.33
N PRO A 97 10.61 -7.00 -11.60
CA PRO A 97 11.33 -6.13 -12.49
C PRO A 97 12.56 -5.50 -11.88
N THR A 98 13.33 -5.02 -12.84
CA THR A 98 14.53 -4.22 -12.87
C THR A 98 14.62 -3.19 -11.75
N THR A 99 15.72 -3.28 -11.01
CA THR A 99 16.26 -2.14 -10.27
C THR A 99 16.74 -1.11 -11.28
N VAL A 100 16.17 0.09 -11.24
CA VAL A 100 16.51 1.20 -12.13
C VAL A 100 17.07 2.37 -11.32
N ILE A 101 17.82 3.21 -12.02
CA ILE A 101 18.49 4.38 -11.47
C ILE A 101 18.06 5.60 -12.29
N GLY A 102 17.67 6.67 -11.61
CA GLY A 102 16.91 7.74 -12.22
C GLY A 102 16.51 8.84 -11.24
N ASN A 103 15.76 9.82 -11.72
CA ASN A 103 15.37 11.00 -10.94
C ASN A 103 13.86 11.05 -10.74
N ILE A 104 13.45 11.62 -9.61
CA ILE A 104 12.06 11.97 -9.33
C ILE A 104 11.79 13.38 -9.83
N HIS A 105 10.75 13.56 -10.66
CA HIS A 105 10.39 14.86 -11.24
C HIS A 105 9.10 15.43 -10.67
N GLN A 106 8.20 14.56 -10.21
CA GLN A 106 6.91 14.94 -9.65
C GLN A 106 6.62 14.02 -8.48
N VAL A 107 6.04 14.58 -7.42
CA VAL A 107 5.72 13.89 -6.17
C VAL A 107 4.33 14.33 -5.74
N LEU A 108 3.55 13.39 -5.22
CA LEU A 108 2.29 13.66 -4.56
C LEU A 108 2.17 12.71 -3.36
N LEU A 109 2.22 13.26 -2.15
CA LEU A 109 2.00 12.50 -0.92
C LEU A 109 0.52 12.57 -0.52
N ASN A 110 -0.14 11.42 -0.60
CA ASN A 110 -1.52 11.26 -0.15
C ASN A 110 -1.58 10.67 1.25
N LYS A 111 -2.46 11.23 2.07
CA LYS A 111 -2.74 10.76 3.44
C LYS A 111 -4.20 10.37 3.57
N THR A 112 -4.44 9.19 4.13
CA THR A 112 -5.78 8.68 4.45
C THR A 112 -5.84 8.36 5.92
N TYR A 113 -6.88 8.85 6.59
CA TYR A 113 -7.11 8.55 8.00
C TYR A 113 -8.18 7.47 8.13
N LYS A 114 -7.89 6.45 8.94
CA LYS A 114 -8.81 5.38 9.31
C LYS A 114 -9.21 5.50 10.77
N CYS A 115 -10.45 5.12 11.07
CA CYS A 115 -10.97 5.07 12.42
C CYS A 115 -10.16 4.06 13.24
N GLY A 116 -9.71 4.44 14.45
CA GLY A 116 -8.97 3.54 15.33
C GLY A 116 -9.78 2.33 15.80
N SER A 117 -11.12 2.45 15.84
CA SER A 117 -12.03 1.37 16.23
C SER A 117 -12.41 0.44 15.07
N CYS A 118 -13.03 0.95 14.01
CA CYS A 118 -13.56 0.10 12.93
C CYS A 118 -12.69 0.07 11.67
N SER A 119 -11.60 0.84 11.65
CA SER A 119 -10.62 0.90 10.54
C SER A 119 -11.20 1.33 9.18
N GLN A 120 -12.41 1.88 9.18
CA GLN A 120 -13.02 2.53 8.02
C GLN A 120 -12.45 3.93 7.81
N ASN A 121 -12.45 4.39 6.57
CA ASN A 121 -11.96 5.71 6.22
C ASN A 121 -12.78 6.80 6.93
N VAL A 122 -12.06 7.80 7.42
CA VAL A 122 -12.62 8.98 8.06
C VAL A 122 -12.52 10.14 7.08
N MET A 123 -13.62 10.87 6.94
CA MET A 123 -13.69 12.02 6.03
C MET A 123 -12.79 13.15 6.55
N SER A 124 -12.08 13.81 5.64
CA SER A 124 -11.04 14.81 5.93
C SER A 124 -11.54 16.09 6.60
N ASN A 125 -12.85 16.31 6.63
CA ASN A 125 -13.47 17.56 7.06
C ASN A 125 -13.33 17.83 8.57
N ASP A 126 -12.87 16.84 9.35
CA ASP A 126 -12.60 16.96 10.78
C ASP A 126 -11.10 16.94 11.14
N ILE A 127 -10.22 16.88 10.14
CA ILE A 127 -8.77 16.95 10.33
C ILE A 127 -8.42 18.39 10.75
N GLY A 128 -7.92 18.57 11.97
CA GLY A 128 -7.70 19.87 12.61
C GLY A 128 -8.55 20.11 13.85
N LYS A 129 -9.58 19.28 14.10
CA LYS A 129 -10.29 19.25 15.39
C LYS A 129 -9.58 18.32 16.38
N ILE A 130 -9.92 18.44 17.66
CA ILE A 130 -9.41 17.52 18.70
C ILE A 130 -9.99 16.11 18.51
N THR A 131 -11.20 16.02 17.96
CA THR A 131 -11.96 14.78 17.84
C THR A 131 -12.67 14.67 16.50
N THR A 132 -12.81 13.45 16.00
CA THR A 132 -13.59 13.12 14.81
C THR A 132 -14.62 12.04 15.12
N LYS A 133 -15.81 12.13 14.51
CA LYS A 133 -16.85 11.08 14.59
C LYS A 133 -16.77 10.19 13.34
N CYS A 134 -16.59 8.89 13.53
CA CYS A 134 -16.59 7.95 12.42
C CYS A 134 -18.01 7.81 11.84
N THR A 135 -18.17 7.98 10.53
CA THR A 135 -19.46 7.82 9.84
C THR A 135 -19.91 6.36 9.75
N SER A 136 -18.99 5.40 9.86
CA SER A 136 -19.28 3.97 9.76
C SER A 136 -19.72 3.35 11.09
N CYS A 137 -18.98 3.56 12.18
CA CYS A 137 -19.33 3.00 13.50
C CYS A 137 -19.95 4.00 14.47
N SER A 138 -20.13 5.27 14.06
CA SER A 138 -20.66 6.36 14.89
C SER A 138 -19.87 6.72 16.16
N MET A 139 -18.75 6.06 16.45
CA MET A 139 -17.90 6.39 17.59
C MET A 139 -17.15 7.71 17.38
N LYS A 140 -17.10 8.53 18.43
CA LYS A 140 -16.29 9.75 18.50
C LYS A 140 -14.94 9.40 19.13
N GLN A 141 -13.85 9.78 18.49
CA GLN A 141 -12.47 9.45 18.92
C GLN A 141 -11.57 10.68 18.85
N ARG A 142 -10.47 10.66 19.60
CA ARG A 142 -9.41 11.67 19.47
C ARG A 142 -8.72 11.50 18.12
N ASN A 143 -8.30 12.60 17.49
CA ASN A 143 -7.63 12.55 16.19
C ASN A 143 -6.29 11.80 16.25
N GLU A 144 -5.60 11.85 17.39
CA GLU A 144 -4.39 11.07 17.67
C GLU A 144 -4.63 9.55 17.66
N SER A 145 -5.87 9.10 17.87
CA SER A 145 -6.25 7.69 17.81
C SER A 145 -6.60 7.22 16.39
N LEU A 146 -6.55 8.12 15.39
CA LEU A 146 -6.74 7.75 14.00
C LEU A 146 -5.51 7.02 13.47
N LYS A 147 -5.74 5.97 12.69
CA LYS A 147 -4.66 5.29 11.97
C LYS A 147 -4.39 6.05 10.68
N LEU A 148 -3.18 6.59 10.55
CA LEU A 148 -2.72 7.25 9.33
C LEU A 148 -2.13 6.22 8.36
N LEU A 149 -2.61 6.22 7.12
CA LEU A 149 -2.01 5.52 5.99
C LEU A 149 -1.55 6.55 4.96
N SER A 150 -0.27 6.50 4.61
CA SER A 150 0.29 7.40 3.61
C SER A 150 0.72 6.61 2.36
N PHE A 151 0.61 7.23 1.19
CA PHE A 151 1.23 6.69 -0.01
C PHE A 151 1.68 7.84 -0.91
N CYS A 152 2.77 7.63 -1.63
CA CYS A 152 3.38 8.64 -2.46
C CYS A 152 3.27 8.19 -3.93
N LYS A 153 2.76 9.07 -4.79
CA LYS A 153 2.83 8.90 -6.22
C LYS A 153 4.00 9.72 -6.74
N ILE A 154 4.87 9.09 -7.51
CA ILE A 154 6.02 9.75 -8.12
C ILE A 154 5.98 9.61 -9.63
N ASN A 155 6.48 10.62 -10.33
CA ASN A 155 6.90 10.48 -11.71
C ASN A 155 8.42 10.37 -11.74
N TYR A 156 8.92 9.21 -12.16
CA TYR A 156 10.31 8.84 -12.12
C TYR A 156 10.83 8.63 -13.53
N SER A 157 12.06 9.07 -13.82
CA SER A 157 12.68 8.80 -15.12
C SER A 157 14.04 8.12 -15.00
N ASP A 158 14.19 7.00 -15.70
CA ASP A 158 15.46 6.36 -16.03
C ASP A 158 15.79 6.58 -17.51
N ASN A 159 17.01 7.02 -17.84
CA ASN A 159 17.53 7.10 -19.22
C ASN A 159 16.50 7.47 -20.32
N SER A 160 15.70 8.52 -20.07
CA SER A 160 14.67 9.11 -20.95
C SER A 160 13.25 8.50 -20.94
N LEU A 161 12.95 7.45 -20.18
CA LEU A 161 11.57 6.95 -20.02
C LEU A 161 10.95 7.50 -18.72
N SER A 162 9.80 8.17 -18.82
CA SER A 162 9.05 8.67 -17.65
C SER A 162 7.97 7.68 -17.24
N THR A 163 8.03 7.20 -15.99
CA THR A 163 7.13 6.20 -15.43
C THR A 163 6.47 6.72 -14.14
N LYS A 164 5.14 6.55 -14.04
CA LYS A 164 4.39 6.84 -12.82
C LYS A 164 4.46 5.64 -11.88
N LEU A 165 4.96 5.86 -10.66
CA LEU A 165 5.12 4.82 -9.65
C LEU A 165 4.39 5.20 -8.37
N THR A 166 4.00 4.18 -7.60
CA THR A 166 3.42 4.37 -6.25
C THR A 166 4.33 3.76 -5.20
N ILE A 167 4.58 4.48 -4.12
CA ILE A 167 5.29 4.02 -2.93
C ILE A 167 4.29 3.98 -1.77
N PHE A 168 4.18 2.84 -1.08
CA PHE A 168 3.27 2.71 0.05
C PHE A 168 3.91 3.08 1.38
N ASP A 169 3.06 3.21 2.40
CA ASP A 169 3.39 3.69 3.74
C ASP A 169 4.60 2.97 4.34
N THR A 170 4.65 1.64 4.21
CA THR A 170 5.72 0.81 4.76
C THR A 170 7.07 1.12 4.10
N GLU A 171 7.13 1.18 2.77
CA GLU A 171 8.34 1.52 2.02
C GLU A 171 8.77 2.98 2.24
N LEU A 172 7.80 3.91 2.33
CA LEU A 172 8.07 5.32 2.66
C LEU A 172 8.70 5.47 4.04
N LYS A 173 8.09 4.86 5.06
CA LYS A 173 8.59 4.92 6.44
C LYS A 173 9.96 4.29 6.54
N ALA A 174 10.17 3.11 5.92
CA ALA A 174 11.47 2.46 5.90
C ALA A 174 12.56 3.33 5.26
N PHE A 175 12.24 3.99 4.14
CA PHE A 175 13.16 4.93 3.49
C PHE A 175 13.48 6.13 4.39
N LEU A 176 12.46 6.79 4.96
CA LEU A 176 12.64 7.95 5.84
C LEU A 176 13.42 7.62 7.12
N THR A 177 13.22 6.43 7.69
CA THR A 177 14.00 5.93 8.83
C THR A 177 15.47 5.74 8.47
N THR A 178 15.75 5.23 7.26
CA THR A 178 17.13 5.01 6.80
C THR A 178 17.91 6.32 6.68
N ILE A 179 17.22 7.43 6.40
CA ILE A 179 17.83 8.76 6.24
C ILE A 179 17.57 9.70 7.43
N HIS A 180 17.05 9.17 8.54
CA HIS A 180 16.75 9.91 9.78
C HIS A 180 15.84 11.14 9.60
N LYS A 181 14.78 10.99 8.78
CA LYS A 181 13.80 12.05 8.46
C LYS A 181 12.34 11.59 8.63
N GLU A 182 12.06 10.76 9.63
CA GLU A 182 10.73 10.18 9.89
C GLU A 182 9.64 11.24 10.06
N ASN A 183 10.00 12.39 10.64
CA ASN A 183 9.07 13.49 10.88
C ASN A 183 8.49 14.10 9.59
N LEU A 184 9.21 14.01 8.46
CA LEU A 184 8.75 14.57 7.18
C LEU A 184 7.43 13.96 6.72
N ILE A 185 7.15 12.70 7.07
CA ILE A 185 5.91 12.06 6.62
C ILE A 185 4.66 12.80 7.09
N ASN A 186 4.76 13.58 8.17
CA ASN A 186 3.65 14.37 8.70
C ASN A 186 3.49 15.73 8.02
N GLN A 187 4.54 16.25 7.36
CA GLN A 187 4.58 17.55 6.69
C GLN A 187 4.53 17.35 5.17
N THR A 188 3.33 17.49 4.58
CA THR A 188 3.12 17.13 3.17
C THR A 188 4.02 17.93 2.22
N ASP A 189 4.01 19.25 2.33
CA ASP A 189 4.76 20.12 1.42
C ASP A 189 6.28 19.92 1.59
N ASP A 190 6.77 19.90 2.84
CA ASP A 190 8.19 19.67 3.14
C ASP A 190 8.67 18.29 2.64
N PHE A 191 7.83 17.26 2.71
CA PHE A 191 8.13 15.94 2.18
C PHE A 191 8.23 15.95 0.65
N GLU A 192 7.26 16.58 -0.02
CA GLU A 192 7.24 16.64 -1.48
C GLU A 192 8.45 17.41 -2.03
N GLU A 193 8.77 18.56 -1.41
CA GLU A 193 9.97 19.34 -1.73
C GLU A 193 11.23 18.52 -1.48
N PHE A 194 11.33 17.86 -0.32
CA PHE A 194 12.48 17.01 0.00
C PHE A 194 12.70 15.92 -1.06
N MET A 195 11.65 15.19 -1.44
CA MET A 195 11.73 14.11 -2.43
C MET A 195 12.20 14.60 -3.80
N LEU A 196 11.88 15.85 -4.18
CA LEU A 196 12.32 16.48 -5.43
C LEU A 196 13.78 16.96 -5.39
N THR A 197 14.35 17.18 -4.20
CA THR A 197 15.76 17.57 -4.01
C THR A 197 16.72 16.39 -3.95
N LEU A 198 16.20 15.16 -3.87
CA LEU A 198 17.03 13.97 -3.80
C LEU A 198 17.85 13.78 -5.09
N PRO A 199 19.09 13.29 -4.98
CA PRO A 199 19.89 12.93 -6.15
C PRO A 199 19.27 11.69 -6.82
N LYS A 200 19.98 11.12 -7.79
CA LYS A 200 19.55 9.89 -8.45
C LYS A 200 19.19 8.82 -7.42
N MET A 201 18.00 8.26 -7.56
CA MET A 201 17.47 7.24 -6.68
C MET A 201 17.52 5.90 -7.39
N ARG A 202 17.89 4.88 -6.63
CA ARG A 202 17.80 3.48 -7.04
C ARG A 202 16.45 2.93 -6.57
N LEU A 203 15.56 2.64 -7.51
CA LEU A 203 14.24 2.10 -7.23
C LEU A 203 14.12 0.67 -7.77
N THR A 204 13.55 -0.23 -6.98
CA THR A 204 13.11 -1.54 -7.46
C THR A 204 11.59 -1.52 -7.56
N HIS A 205 11.03 -1.64 -8.75
CA HIS A 205 9.60 -1.40 -8.96
C HIS A 205 8.94 -2.26 -10.04
N ASN A 206 7.62 -2.50 -9.89
CA ASN A 206 6.73 -2.90 -10.97
C ASN A 206 5.44 -2.07 -10.97
N ASN A 207 5.49 -0.80 -11.39
CA ASN A 207 4.46 0.23 -11.16
C ASN A 207 4.26 0.61 -9.67
N ILE A 208 4.59 -0.28 -8.74
CA ILE A 208 4.72 -0.01 -7.31
C ILE A 208 6.17 -0.21 -6.91
N VAL A 209 6.68 0.70 -6.10
CA VAL A 209 8.04 0.70 -5.57
C VAL A 209 8.10 -0.21 -4.35
N THR A 210 9.08 -1.10 -4.36
CA THR A 210 9.25 -2.18 -3.37
C THR A 210 10.50 -2.00 -2.53
N SER A 211 11.44 -1.18 -3.02
CA SER A 211 12.65 -0.76 -2.34
C SER A 211 13.13 0.57 -2.91
N ILE A 212 13.63 1.43 -2.03
CA ILE A 212 14.07 2.79 -2.31
C ILE A 212 15.41 3.00 -1.62
N CYS A 213 16.42 3.42 -2.38
CA CYS A 213 17.68 3.87 -1.84
C CYS A 213 18.18 5.10 -2.60
N ILE A 214 18.89 5.98 -1.90
CA ILE A 214 19.67 7.04 -2.55
C ILE A 214 20.85 6.36 -3.25
N GLN A 215 21.15 6.73 -4.49
CA GLN A 215 22.39 6.28 -5.12
C GLN A 215 23.54 7.04 -4.46
N GLU A 216 24.38 6.33 -3.72
CA GLU A 216 25.67 6.86 -3.27
C GLU A 216 26.55 7.11 -4.49
N ALA A 217 27.24 8.26 -4.48
CA ALA A 217 28.13 8.70 -5.56
C ALA A 217 29.39 7.86 -5.62
#